data_AF-A0A2V9ABT6-F1
#
_entry.id   AF-A0A2V9ABT6-F1
#
_cell.length_a   1.000
_cell.length_b   1.000
_cell.length_c   1.000
_cell.angle_alpha   90.00
_cell.angle_beta   90.00
_cell.angle_gamma   90.00
#
_symmetry.space_group_name_H-M   'P 1'
#
loop_
_entity.id
_entity.type
_entity.pdbx_description
1 polymer ?
#
loop_
_entity_poly.entity_id
_entity_poly.type
_entity_poly.pdbx_seq_one_letter_code
_entity_poly.pdbx_strand_id
1 'polypeptide(L)' 'MGTETRDTIADGLATRTPEAANVRDVRQLVDEVVLVSDEEMWRSIETLLVEEHVAAEPAGAASTAALL' A
#
# COMPACT_ATOMS: atom_id res chain seq x y z
N MET A 1 -15.59 -3.15 -11.38
CA MET A 1 -14.31 -2.57 -11.83
C MET A 1 -13.21 -3.27 -11.07
N GLY A 2 -12.16 -3.72 -11.74
CA GLY A 2 -11.05 -4.43 -11.11
C GLY A 2 -9.74 -4.14 -11.81
N THR A 3 -8.63 -4.53 -11.21
CA THR A 3 -7.30 -4.37 -11.80
C THR A 3 -6.99 -5.53 -12.76
N GLU A 4 -6.26 -5.23 -13.84
CA GLU A 4 -5.88 -6.25 -14.85
C GLU A 4 -4.86 -7.24 -14.30
N THR A 5 -3.93 -6.77 -13.45
CA THR A 5 -2.90 -7.58 -12.79
C THR A 5 -2.87 -7.33 -11.27
N ARG A 6 -2.13 -8.19 -10.56
CA ARG A 6 -1.82 -8.13 -9.13
C ARG A 6 -0.34 -8.47 -8.94
N ASP A 7 0.51 -7.74 -9.65
CA ASP A 7 1.95 -7.96 -9.60
C ASP A 7 2.56 -7.00 -8.59
N THR A 8 2.61 -7.44 -7.33
CA THR A 8 3.20 -6.70 -6.22
C THR A 8 3.58 -7.66 -5.08
N ILE A 9 4.64 -7.32 -4.33
CA ILE A 9 5.01 -8.00 -3.09
C ILE A 9 4.00 -7.81 -1.95
N ALA A 10 3.11 -6.81 -2.03
CA ALA A 10 2.12 -6.49 -1.00
C ALA A 10 0.83 -7.32 -1.19
N ASP A 11 0.87 -8.60 -0.80
CA ASP A 11 -0.23 -9.54 -1.01
C ASP A 11 -1.57 -9.09 -0.38
N GLY A 12 -1.53 -8.50 0.81
CA GLY A 12 -2.68 -7.96 1.53
C GLY A 12 -3.34 -6.77 0.84
N LEU A 13 -2.59 -6.06 -0.02
CA LEU A 13 -3.10 -4.94 -0.83
C LEU A 13 -3.40 -5.35 -2.28
N ALA A 14 -3.01 -6.55 -2.70
CA ALA A 14 -3.27 -7.08 -4.02
C ALA A 14 -4.75 -7.47 -4.17
N THR A 15 -5.70 -6.53 -4.08
CA THR A 15 -7.14 -6.74 -4.29
C THR A 15 -7.54 -6.49 -5.76
N ARG A 16 -8.12 -7.49 -6.44
CA ARG A 16 -8.47 -7.46 -7.88
C ARG A 16 -9.79 -6.75 -8.09
N THR A 17 -10.73 -7.00 -7.18
CA THR A 17 -12.09 -6.47 -7.28
C THR A 17 -12.44 -5.94 -5.91
N PRO A 18 -12.30 -4.62 -5.71
CA PRO A 18 -12.70 -3.99 -4.46
C PRO A 18 -14.22 -3.91 -4.37
N GLU A 19 -14.72 -3.82 -3.15
CA GLU A 19 -16.14 -3.60 -2.89
C GLU A 19 -16.56 -2.21 -3.39
N ALA A 20 -17.62 -2.14 -4.22
CA ALA A 20 -18.00 -0.91 -4.91
C ALA A 20 -18.44 0.21 -3.96
N ALA A 21 -19.04 -0.14 -2.81
CA ALA A 21 -19.39 0.82 -1.76
C ALA A 21 -18.14 1.48 -1.19
N ASN A 22 -17.12 0.69 -0.81
CA ASN A 22 -15.87 1.22 -0.27
C ASN A 22 -15.16 2.14 -1.26
N VAL A 23 -15.10 1.79 -2.54
CA VAL A 23 -14.47 2.65 -3.57
C VAL A 23 -15.22 3.98 -3.72
N ARG A 24 -16.55 3.98 -3.59
CA ARG A 24 -17.35 5.20 -3.65
C ARG A 24 -17.05 6.10 -2.46
N ASP A 25 -17.03 5.54 -1.26
CA ASP A 25 -16.80 6.29 -0.03
C ASP A 25 -15.38 6.86 0.00
N VAL A 26 -14.37 6.06 -0.38
CA VAL A 26 -12.97 6.51 -0.52
C VAL A 26 -12.86 7.71 -1.47
N ARG A 27 -13.53 7.66 -2.63
CA ARG A 27 -13.53 8.77 -3.59
C ARG A 27 -14.17 10.07 -3.09
N GLN A 28 -15.02 10.00 -2.07
CA GLN A 28 -15.70 11.16 -1.49
C GLN A 28 -14.99 11.70 -0.25
N LEU A 29 -14.30 10.84 0.49
CA LEU A 29 -13.76 11.14 1.82
C LEU A 29 -12.24 11.28 1.86
N VAL A 30 -11.51 10.71 0.90
CA VAL A 30 -10.05 10.75 0.86
C VAL A 30 -9.59 11.88 -0.05
N ASP A 31 -8.71 12.75 0.47
CA ASP A 31 -8.16 13.89 -0.27
C ASP A 31 -7.24 13.46 -1.42
N GLU A 32 -6.38 12.46 -1.19
CA GLU A 32 -5.39 12.00 -2.15
C GLU A 32 -5.13 10.49 -2.08
N VAL A 33 -4.93 9.87 -3.24
CA VAL A 33 -4.46 8.49 -3.37
C VAL A 33 -3.14 8.52 -4.12
N VAL A 34 -2.08 8.04 -3.48
CA VAL A 34 -0.74 7.95 -4.06
C VAL A 34 -0.41 6.52 -4.46
N LEU A 35 0.51 6.38 -5.41
CA LEU A 35 1.05 5.10 -5.83
C LEU A 35 2.45 4.95 -5.23
N VAL A 36 2.75 3.76 -4.74
CA VAL A 36 4.07 3.35 -4.27
C VAL A 36 4.49 2.08 -4.99
N SER A 37 5.77 1.99 -5.32
CA SER A 37 6.39 0.83 -5.93
C SER A 37 6.82 -0.20 -4.89
N ASP A 38 7.01 -1.44 -5.32
CA ASP A 38 7.58 -2.50 -4.47
C ASP A 38 8.97 -2.14 -3.93
N GLU A 39 9.78 -1.42 -4.71
CA GLU A 39 11.10 -0.92 -4.31
C GLU A 39 11.00 0.10 -3.16
N GLU A 40 10.03 1.03 -3.24
CA GLU A 40 9.78 2.00 -2.17
C GLU A 40 9.26 1.31 -0.89
N MET A 41 8.39 0.30 -1.04
CA MET A 41 7.97 -0.54 0.08
C MET A 41 9.14 -1.28 0.72
N TRP A 42 10.08 -1.83 -0.07
CA TRP A 42 11.28 -2.47 0.46
C TRP A 42 12.15 -1.53 1.29
N ARG A 43 12.43 -0.32 0.78
CA ARG A 43 13.19 0.69 1.53
C ARG A 43 12.46 1.09 2.81
N SER A 44 11.14 1.22 2.74
CA SER A 44 10.35 1.52 3.92
C SER A 44 10.37 0.42 4.98
N ILE A 45 10.33 -0.87 4.58
CA ILE A 45 10.53 -1.99 5.51
C ILE A 45 11.91 -1.89 6.18
N GLU A 46 12.95 -1.58 5.40
CA GLU A 46 14.30 -1.41 5.93
C GLU A 46 14.36 -0.28 6.96
N THR A 47 13.84 0.90 6.65
CA THR A 47 13.77 2.03 7.59
C THR A 47 13.00 1.66 8.87
N LEU A 48 11.82 1.05 8.74
CA LEU A 48 11.01 0.63 9.89
C LEU A 48 11.75 -0.39 10.76
N LEU A 49 12.47 -1.33 10.16
CA LEU A 49 13.18 -2.37 10.90
C LEU A 49 14.45 -1.85 11.56
N VAL A 50 15.26 -1.07 10.83
CA VAL A 50 16.60 -0.67 11.25
C VAL A 50 16.57 0.53 12.18
N GLU A 51 15.73 1.53 11.88
CA GLU A 51 15.68 2.78 12.65
C GLU A 51 14.64 2.67 13.77
N GLU A 52 13.44 2.21 13.43
CA GLU A 52 12.30 2.20 14.37
C GLU A 52 12.16 0.87 15.13
N HIS A 53 12.94 -0.15 14.76
CA HIS A 53 12.88 -1.49 15.37
C HIS A 53 11.48 -2.13 15.28
N VAL A 54 10.72 -1.80 14.23
CA VAL A 54 9.39 -2.31 13.93
C VAL A 54 9.48 -3.27 12.73
N ALA A 55 9.10 -4.53 12.93
CA ALA A 55 8.95 -5.46 11.83
C ALA A 55 7.62 -5.22 11.11
N ALA A 56 7.70 -4.90 9.81
CA ALA A 56 6.54 -4.70 8.94
C ALA A 56 6.60 -5.63 7.72
N GLU A 57 5.43 -6.15 7.33
CA GLU A 57 5.26 -6.76 6.00
C GLU A 57 5.08 -5.68 4.92
N PRO A 58 5.18 -5.99 3.61
CA PRO A 58 5.09 -4.97 2.56
C PRO A 58 3.80 -4.15 2.56
N ALA A 59 2.65 -4.80 2.79
CA ALA A 59 1.37 -4.10 2.91
C ALA A 59 1.35 -3.10 4.09
N GLY A 60 1.98 -3.47 5.22
CA GLY A 60 2.13 -2.59 6.38
C GLY A 60 3.09 -1.42 6.14
N ALA A 61 4.10 -1.60 5.29
CA ALA A 61 5.08 -0.58 4.95
C ALA A 61 4.60 0.43 3.88
N ALA A 62 3.54 0.12 3.12
CA ALA A 62 3.06 0.97 2.02
C ALA A 62 2.77 2.43 2.42
N SER A 63 2.21 2.64 3.62
CA SER A 63 1.92 4.00 4.12
C SER A 63 3.18 4.79 4.47
N THR A 64 4.21 4.12 5.01
CA THR A 64 5.50 4.74 5.29
C THR A 64 6.29 4.97 4.00
N ALA A 65 6.20 4.07 3.02
CA ALA A 65 6.76 4.26 1.69
C ALA A 65 6.17 5.48 0.97
N ALA A 66 4.88 5.77 1.19
CA ALA A 66 4.24 6.96 0.65
C ALA A 66 4.71 8.27 1.33
N LEU A 67 5.23 8.18 2.55
CA LEU A 67 5.70 9.32 3.33
C LEU A 67 7.16 9.69 3.00
N LEU A 68 7.99 8.69 2.70
CA LEU A 68 9.43 8.82 2.45
C LEU A 68 9.74 9.22 1.01
#